data_AF-T1CR96-F1
#
_entry.id   AF-T1CR96-F1
#
_cell.length_a   1.000
_cell.length_b   1.000
_cell.length_c   1.000
_cell.angle_alpha   90.00
_cell.angle_beta   90.00
_cell.angle_gamma   90.00
#
_symmetry.space_group_name_H-M   'P 1'
#
loop_
_entity.id
_entity.type
_entity.pdbx_description
1 polymer ?
#
loop_
_entity_poly.entity_id
_entity_poly.type
_entity_poly.pdbx_seq_one_letter_code
_entity_poly.pdbx_strand_id
1 'polypeptide(L)'
;MRERDLINHIVSLLPKAPPEILRGIGDDTALLRPQEGMDLLVTSDTQREGVHFRWEWMTPEEVGYRLVVVNASDVYSKGGSPFSAFVTLALPVGTPESTVHRL
;
A
#
# COMPACT_ATOMS: atom_id res chain seq x y z
N MET A 1 -8.56 18.06 -1.34
CA MET A 1 -7.17 17.59 -1.18
C MET A 1 -6.38 17.70 -2.49
N ARG A 2 -5.16 18.23 -2.48
CA ARG A 2 -4.22 18.06 -3.60
C ARG A 2 -3.49 16.73 -3.41
N GLU A 3 -3.06 16.11 -4.50
CA GLU A 3 -2.28 14.85 -4.48
C GLU A 3 -1.12 14.89 -3.48
N ARG A 4 -0.36 16.00 -3.49
CA ARG A 4 0.83 16.17 -2.65
C ARG A 4 0.50 16.22 -1.15
N ASP A 5 -0.69 16.71 -0.79
CA ASP A 5 -1.14 16.75 0.61
C ASP A 5 -1.42 15.33 1.12
N LEU A 6 -2.04 14.49 0.28
CA LEU A 6 -2.29 13.08 0.59
C LEU A 6 -0.98 12.30 0.75
N ILE A 7 -0.03 12.48 -0.17
CA ILE A 7 1.29 11.83 -0.09
C ILE A 7 1.97 12.21 1.22
N ASN A 8 1.99 13.50 1.58
CA ASN A 8 2.60 13.97 2.83
C ASN A 8 1.90 13.39 4.06
N HIS A 9 0.57 13.26 4.03
CA HIS A 9 -0.18 12.62 5.10
C HIS A 9 0.22 11.15 5.26
N ILE A 10 0.25 10.37 4.17
CA ILE A 10 0.69 8.97 4.21
C ILE A 10 2.12 8.86 4.75
N VAL A 11 3.05 9.68 4.26
CA VAL A 11 4.44 9.70 4.74
C VAL A 11 4.52 9.96 6.25
N SER A 12 3.65 10.83 6.79
CA SER A 12 3.63 11.13 8.23
C SER A 12 3.19 9.96 9.12
N LEU A 13 2.50 8.97 8.56
CA LEU A 13 2.03 7.77 9.26
C LEU A 13 3.06 6.63 9.21
N LEU A 14 4.03 6.69 8.30
CA LEU A 14 4.95 5.58 8.08
C LEU A 14 6.08 5.58 9.13
N PRO A 15 6.48 4.38 9.60
CA PRO A 15 7.67 4.25 10.42
C PRO A 15 8.93 4.54 9.60
N LYS A 16 10.08 4.60 10.27
CA LYS A 16 11.38 4.63 9.59
C LYS A 16 11.51 3.43 8.65
N ALA A 17 11.92 3.70 7.41
CA ALA A 17 12.12 2.66 6.41
C ALA A 17 13.16 1.61 6.86
N PRO A 18 12.93 0.32 6.60
CA PRO A 18 13.89 -0.74 6.87
C PRO A 18 15.13 -0.62 5.95
N PRO A 19 16.28 -1.22 6.30
CA PRO A 19 17.54 -1.07 5.56
C PRO A 19 17.49 -1.59 4.12
N GLU A 20 16.55 -2.49 3.82
CA GLU A 20 16.31 -3.02 2.48
C GLU A 20 15.76 -1.95 1.52
N ILE A 21 15.20 -0.84 2.03
CA ILE A 21 14.74 0.30 1.23
C ILE A 21 15.85 1.37 1.19
N LEU A 22 16.67 1.36 0.14
CA LEU A 22 17.78 2.30 -0.05
C LEU A 22 17.31 3.68 -0.57
N ARG A 23 16.20 3.69 -1.33
CA ARG A 23 15.47 4.88 -1.78
C ARG A 23 13.97 4.56 -1.77
N GLY A 24 13.17 5.43 -1.14
CA GLY A 24 11.73 5.27 -0.97
C GLY A 24 10.95 6.48 -1.47
N ILE A 25 9.87 6.84 -0.78
CA ILE A 25 8.98 7.96 -1.15
C ILE A 25 9.78 9.27 -1.27
N GLY A 26 9.52 10.03 -2.34
CA GLY A 26 10.18 11.31 -2.63
C GLY A 26 11.16 11.27 -3.82
N ASP A 27 11.36 10.09 -4.40
CA ASP A 27 12.11 9.86 -5.64
C ASP A 27 11.17 9.28 -6.71
N ASP A 28 11.60 9.25 -7.97
CA ASP A 28 10.81 8.73 -9.09
C ASP A 28 10.71 7.19 -9.06
N THR A 29 11.65 6.54 -8.36
CA THR A 29 11.71 5.08 -8.23
C THR A 29 12.13 4.66 -6.83
N ALA A 30 11.67 3.48 -6.40
CA ALA A 30 12.18 2.85 -5.20
C ALA A 30 13.42 2.00 -5.54
N LEU A 31 14.46 2.10 -4.72
CA LEU A 31 15.63 1.23 -4.79
C LEU A 31 15.59 0.25 -3.63
N LEU A 32 15.33 -1.01 -3.95
CA LEU A 32 15.25 -2.10 -2.98
C LEU A 32 16.47 -3.01 -3.08
N ARG A 33 17.02 -3.41 -1.94
CA ARG A 33 18.12 -4.37 -1.86
C ARG A 33 17.81 -5.41 -0.79
N PRO A 34 17.42 -6.63 -1.18
CA PRO A 34 17.33 -7.75 -0.25
C PRO A 34 18.67 -8.01 0.44
N GLN A 35 18.61 -8.69 1.58
CA GLN A 35 19.80 -9.20 2.25
C GLN A 35 20.54 -10.19 1.35
N GLU A 36 21.85 -10.30 1.53
CA GLU A 36 22.67 -11.22 0.74
C GLU A 36 22.16 -12.66 0.90
N GLY A 37 22.02 -13.37 -0.22
CA GLY A 37 21.49 -14.73 -0.25
C GLY A 37 19.96 -14.83 -0.14
N MET A 38 19.23 -13.70 -0.14
CA MET A 38 17.77 -13.68 -0.20
C MET A 38 17.27 -13.20 -1.57
N ASP A 39 16.17 -13.81 -2.03
CA ASP A 39 15.43 -13.36 -3.21
C ASP A 39 14.36 -12.32 -2.86
N LEU A 40 14.08 -11.41 -3.78
CA LEU A 40 12.97 -10.46 -3.66
C LEU A 40 11.68 -11.07 -4.22
N LEU A 41 10.67 -11.23 -3.37
CA LEU A 41 9.32 -11.57 -3.80
C LEU A 41 8.51 -10.31 -4.05
N VAL A 42 7.79 -10.28 -5.17
CA VAL A 42 6.91 -9.16 -5.54
C VAL A 42 5.55 -9.74 -5.92
N THR A 43 4.51 -9.18 -5.32
CA THR A 43 3.10 -9.41 -5.70
C THR A 43 2.41 -8.06 -5.84
N SER A 44 1.31 -8.03 -6.58
CA SER A 44 0.47 -6.86 -6.72
C SER A 44 -0.96 -7.27 -6.99
N ASP A 45 -1.84 -6.84 -6.08
CA ASP A 45 -3.29 -7.02 -6.17
C ASP A 45 -4.01 -5.67 -6.02
N THR A 46 -5.21 -5.58 -6.59
CA THR A 46 -6.05 -4.38 -6.54
C THR A 46 -7.39 -4.65 -5.89
N GLN A 47 -7.85 -3.75 -5.01
CA GLN A 47 -9.21 -3.74 -4.47
C GLN A 47 -10.08 -2.77 -5.28
N ARG A 48 -11.17 -3.27 -5.88
CA ARG A 48 -12.05 -2.49 -6.75
C ARG A 48 -13.49 -2.56 -6.25
N GLU A 49 -14.12 -1.40 -6.09
CA GLU A 49 -15.53 -1.31 -5.73
C GLU A 49 -16.41 -2.02 -6.77
N GLY A 50 -17.42 -2.77 -6.31
CA GLY A 50 -18.32 -3.56 -7.15
C GLY A 50 -17.75 -4.89 -7.64
N VAL A 51 -16.48 -5.18 -7.37
CA VAL A 51 -15.85 -6.49 -7.66
C VAL A 51 -15.35 -7.13 -6.38
N HIS A 52 -14.45 -6.44 -5.67
CA HIS A 52 -13.81 -6.97 -4.49
C HIS A 52 -14.50 -6.50 -3.21
N PHE A 53 -15.04 -5.27 -3.19
CA PHE A 53 -15.73 -4.71 -2.04
C PHE A 53 -16.90 -3.83 -2.48
N ARG A 54 -17.72 -3.42 -1.52
CA ARG A 54 -18.85 -2.51 -1.69
C ARG A 54 -18.94 -1.57 -0.48
N TRP A 55 -19.04 -0.27 -0.71
CA TRP A 55 -19.12 0.71 0.39
C TRP A 55 -20.37 0.56 1.26
N GLU A 56 -21.41 -0.11 0.74
CA GLU A 56 -22.61 -0.36 1.54
C GLU A 56 -22.36 -1.30 2.72
N TRP A 57 -21.32 -2.15 2.66
CA TRP A 57 -21.05 -3.20 3.65
C TRP A 57 -19.63 -3.21 4.19
N MET A 58 -18.71 -2.40 3.64
CA MET A 58 -17.33 -2.29 4.10
C MET A 58 -16.96 -0.84 4.33
N THR A 59 -16.32 -0.60 5.47
CA THR A 59 -15.71 0.68 5.82
C THR A 59 -14.41 0.91 5.04
N PRO A 60 -13.95 2.17 4.89
CA PRO A 60 -12.64 2.47 4.31
C PRO A 60 -11.50 1.69 4.99
N GLU A 61 -11.49 1.60 6.31
CA GLU A 61 -10.44 0.89 7.06
C GLU A 61 -10.42 -0.60 6.73
N GLU A 62 -11.59 -1.23 6.58
CA GLU A 62 -11.68 -2.64 6.21
C GLU A 62 -11.17 -2.89 4.79
N VAL A 63 -11.45 -1.96 3.87
CA VAL A 63 -10.95 -2.03 2.49
C VAL A 63 -9.43 -1.86 2.46
N GLY A 64 -8.89 -0.89 3.18
CA GLY A 64 -7.45 -0.65 3.31
C GLY A 64 -6.70 -1.81 3.97
N TYR A 65 -7.23 -2.30 5.10
CA TYR A 65 -6.69 -3.49 5.78
C TYR A 65 -6.65 -4.69 4.83
N ARG A 66 -7.76 -4.95 4.13
CA ARG A 66 -7.83 -6.06 3.19
C ARG A 66 -6.84 -5.90 2.03
N LEU A 67 -6.68 -4.70 1.47
CA LEU A 67 -5.70 -4.41 0.41
C LEU A 67 -4.29 -4.85 0.81
N VAL A 68 -3.88 -4.58 2.06
CA VAL A 68 -2.58 -4.99 2.58
C VAL A 68 -2.53 -6.49 2.84
N VAL A 69 -3.55 -7.04 3.50
CA VAL A 69 -3.57 -8.45 3.95
C VAL A 69 -3.58 -9.43 2.78
N VAL A 70 -4.27 -9.15 1.68
CA VAL A 70 -4.26 -10.07 0.51
C VAL A 70 -2.86 -10.19 -0.09
N ASN A 71 -2.17 -9.06 -0.29
CA ASN A 71 -0.80 -9.06 -0.82
C ASN A 71 0.20 -9.68 0.18
N ALA A 72 0.05 -9.38 1.48
CA ALA A 72 0.89 -9.98 2.51
C ALA A 72 0.71 -11.51 2.56
N SER A 73 -0.53 -12.00 2.42
CA SER A 73 -0.84 -13.42 2.39
C SER A 73 -0.13 -14.15 1.26
N ASP A 74 -0.09 -13.56 0.06
CA ASP A 74 0.65 -14.14 -1.07
C ASP A 74 2.13 -14.30 -0.76
N VAL A 75 2.77 -13.27 -0.21
CA VAL A 75 4.20 -13.30 0.17
C VAL A 75 4.44 -14.38 1.23
N TYR A 76 3.61 -14.42 2.28
CA TYR A 76 3.71 -15.45 3.31
C TYR A 76 3.50 -16.87 2.75
N SER A 77 2.61 -17.05 1.78
CA SER A 77 2.38 -18.36 1.16
C SER A 77 3.59 -18.90 0.39
N LYS A 78 4.53 -18.02 0.01
CA LYS A 78 5.79 -18.35 -0.64
C LYS A 78 6.97 -18.42 0.34
N GLY A 79 6.72 -18.35 1.64
CA GLY A 79 7.75 -18.35 2.68
C GLY A 79 8.49 -17.01 2.83
N GLY A 80 7.99 -15.93 2.21
CA GLY A 80 8.56 -14.60 2.35
C GLY A 80 8.08 -13.87 3.61
N SER A 81 8.78 -12.78 3.94
CA SER A 81 8.33 -11.81 4.94
C SER A 81 8.19 -10.43 4.28
N PRO A 82 6.98 -9.85 4.21
CA PRO A 82 6.77 -8.51 3.65
C PRO A 82 7.56 -7.44 4.44
N PHE A 83 8.24 -6.54 3.74
CA PHE A 83 8.98 -5.41 4.34
C PHE A 83 8.69 -4.05 3.69
N SER A 84 8.00 -4.04 2.54
CA SER A 84 7.63 -2.84 1.82
C SER A 84 6.33 -3.07 1.04
N ALA A 85 5.65 -1.99 0.67
CA ALA A 85 4.45 -2.02 -0.15
C ALA A 85 4.45 -0.85 -1.13
N PHE A 86 3.91 -1.07 -2.32
CA PHE A 86 3.59 -0.03 -3.29
C PHE A 86 2.09 0.18 -3.29
N VAL A 87 1.66 1.44 -3.16
CA VAL A 87 0.23 1.78 -3.11
C VAL A 87 -0.12 2.59 -4.34
N THR A 88 -1.07 2.08 -5.12
CA THR A 88 -1.69 2.79 -6.23
C THR A 88 -3.15 3.08 -5.88
N LEU A 89 -3.53 4.35 -5.87
CA LEU A 89 -4.90 4.78 -5.58
C LEU A 89 -5.50 5.45 -6.82
N ALA A 90 -6.60 4.89 -7.31
CA ALA A 90 -7.44 5.51 -8.33
C ALA A 90 -8.80 5.83 -7.72
N LEU A 91 -9.11 7.12 -7.58
CA LEU A 91 -10.29 7.59 -6.87
C LEU A 91 -11.22 8.33 -7.84
N PRO A 92 -12.53 8.02 -7.85
CA PRO A 92 -13.52 8.81 -8.59
C PRO A 92 -13.48 10.29 -8.19
N VAL A 93 -13.80 11.17 -9.14
CA VAL A 93 -13.97 12.60 -8.88
C VAL A 93 -15.06 12.78 -7.82
N GLY A 94 -14.76 13.57 -6.79
CA GLY A 94 -15.69 13.82 -5.68
C GLY A 94 -15.63 12.81 -4.53
N THR A 95 -14.69 11.85 -4.55
CA THR A 95 -14.43 10.98 -3.40
C THR A 95 -14.15 11.84 -2.15
N PRO A 96 -14.90 11.64 -1.04
CA PRO A 96 -14.70 12.43 0.18
C PRO A 96 -13.29 12.24 0.74
N GLU A 97 -12.68 13.33 1.20
CA GLU A 97 -11.35 13.29 1.82
C GLU A 97 -11.33 12.40 3.06
N SER A 98 -12.41 12.40 3.86
CA SER A 98 -12.57 11.52 5.01
C SER A 98 -12.56 10.02 4.67
N THR A 99 -12.97 9.64 3.46
CA THR A 99 -12.86 8.26 2.98
C THR A 99 -11.40 7.90 2.75
N VAL A 100 -10.65 8.79 2.11
CA VAL A 100 -9.26 8.54 1.73
C VAL A 100 -8.33 8.49 2.95
N HIS A 101 -8.55 9.35 3.94
CA HIS A 101 -7.77 9.35 5.20
C HIS A 101 -8.02 8.12 6.08
N ARG A 102 -9.06 7.35 5.77
CA ARG A 102 -9.46 6.14 6.52
C ARG A 102 -9.15 4.85 5.75
N LEU A 103 -8.67 4.93 4.50
CA LEU A 103 -8.09 3.79 3.77
C LEU A 103 -6.72 3.45 4.38
#